data_AF-A0A7C6F257-F1
#
_entry.id   AF-A0A7C6F257-F1
#
_cell.length_a   1.000
_cell.length_b   1.000
_cell.length_c   1.000
_cell.angle_alpha   90.00
_cell.angle_beta   90.00
_cell.angle_gamma   90.00
#
_symmetry.space_group_name_H-M   'P 1'
#
loop_
_entity.id
_entity.type
_entity.pdbx_description
1 polymer ?
#
loop_
_entity_poly.entity_id
_entity_poly.type
_entity_poly.pdbx_seq_one_letter_code
_entity_poly.pdbx_strand_id
1 'polypeptide(L)'
;MGVGAMMEQISESERHLIARVRAGDSDGWEEIIRRYEGRLYSYFFSHVKNRQTAEDLVQEALVGFLISLPNYDSRRSLENWLFSIAAHKLTDHYRRLGRRTILSLEDGNDPTNRQGIGGRRQRGPSTIAASHERRRIE
;
A
#
# COMPACT_ATOMS: atom_id res chain seq x y z
N MET A 1 25.57 13.67 4.13
CA MET A 1 25.45 13.23 5.55
C MET A 1 24.40 12.14 5.58
N GLY A 2 24.84 10.87 5.60
CA GLY A 2 23.98 9.72 5.33
C GLY A 2 23.00 9.44 6.47
N VAL A 3 21.72 9.32 6.11
CA VAL A 3 20.72 8.64 6.95
C VAL A 3 20.93 7.14 6.79
N GLY A 4 22.02 6.64 7.39
CA GLY A 4 22.17 5.22 7.66
C GLY A 4 21.07 4.86 8.64
N ALA A 5 19.98 4.29 8.12
CA ALA A 5 18.88 3.79 8.94
C ALA A 5 19.47 2.89 10.03
N MET A 6 19.35 3.31 11.29
CA MET A 6 19.50 2.40 12.43
C MET A 6 18.68 1.16 12.09
N MET A 7 19.35 0.01 12.06
CA MET A 7 18.73 -1.28 11.81
C MET A 7 17.85 -1.62 13.01
N GLU A 8 16.66 -1.02 13.08
CA GLU A 8 15.64 -1.30 14.08
C GLU A 8 15.34 -2.80 14.04
N GLN A 9 16.05 -3.57 14.86
CA GLN A 9 15.81 -4.99 15.02
C GLN A 9 14.45 -5.09 15.70
N ILE A 10 13.50 -5.73 15.02
CA ILE A 10 12.17 -5.93 15.56
C ILE A 10 12.26 -6.68 16.90
N SER A 11 11.36 -6.40 17.84
CA SER A 11 11.37 -7.08 19.14
C SER A 11 11.06 -8.57 18.99
N GLU A 12 11.40 -9.37 20.01
CA GLU A 12 11.03 -10.79 20.04
C GLU A 12 9.51 -10.97 20.01
N SER A 13 8.77 -10.08 20.68
CA SER A 13 7.31 -10.06 20.63
C SER A 13 6.76 -9.79 19.22
N GLU A 14 7.39 -8.90 18.44
CA GLU A 14 6.99 -8.63 17.06
C GLU A 14 7.31 -9.83 16.15
N ARG A 15 8.49 -10.46 16.30
CA ARG A 15 8.83 -11.71 15.61
C ARG A 15 7.80 -12.80 15.87
N HIS A 16 7.44 -13.01 17.14
CA HIS A 16 6.48 -14.02 17.53
C HIS A 16 5.08 -13.74 16.95
N LEU A 17 4.62 -12.49 16.99
CA LEU A 17 3.35 -12.08 16.39
C LEU A 17 3.32 -12.37 14.87
N ILE A 18 4.38 -12.02 14.15
CA ILE A 18 4.48 -12.29 12.70
C ILE A 18 4.45 -13.78 12.42
N ALA A 19 5.16 -14.59 13.21
CA ALA A 19 5.21 -16.03 13.04
C ALA A 19 3.82 -16.67 13.23
N ARG A 20 3.06 -16.24 14.24
CA ARG A 20 1.69 -16.67 14.48
C ARG A 20 0.77 -16.36 13.31
N VAL A 21 0.79 -15.12 12.82
CA VAL A 21 -0.07 -14.72 11.68
C VAL A 21 0.29 -15.48 10.41
N ARG A 22 1.58 -15.73 10.15
CA ARG A 22 2.02 -16.57 9.03
C ARG A 22 1.54 -18.01 9.13
N ALA A 23 1.35 -18.53 10.34
CA ALA A 23 0.79 -19.86 10.59
C ALA A 23 -0.74 -19.91 10.47
N GLY A 24 -1.41 -18.79 10.17
CA GLY A 24 -2.86 -18.71 10.05
C GLY A 24 -3.59 -18.53 11.38
N ASP A 25 -2.88 -18.14 12.44
CA ASP A 25 -3.47 -17.86 13.75
C ASP A 25 -4.36 -16.60 13.70
N SER A 26 -5.67 -16.79 13.92
CA SER A 26 -6.67 -15.73 13.93
C SER A 26 -6.46 -14.71 15.05
N ASP A 27 -5.98 -15.15 16.21
CA ASP A 27 -5.81 -14.27 17.38
C ASP A 27 -4.61 -13.35 17.17
N GLY A 28 -3.55 -13.87 16.53
CA GLY A 28 -2.42 -13.05 16.08
C GLY A 28 -2.85 -12.01 15.05
N TRP A 29 -3.76 -12.38 14.14
CA TRP A 29 -4.28 -11.44 13.15
C TRP A 29 -5.14 -10.35 13.78
N GLU A 30 -6.03 -10.73 14.70
CA GLU A 30 -6.87 -9.79 15.46
C GLU A 30 -6.03 -8.81 16.27
N GLU A 31 -4.90 -9.26 16.83
CA GLU A 31 -3.94 -8.40 17.51
C GLU A 31 -3.33 -7.35 16.57
N ILE A 32 -2.99 -7.70 15.33
CA ILE A 32 -2.53 -6.72 14.33
C ILE A 32 -3.63 -5.70 14.03
N ILE A 33 -4.87 -6.15 13.81
CA ILE A 33 -6.00 -5.25 13.54
C ILE A 33 -6.14 -4.25 14.69
N ARG A 34 -6.27 -4.74 15.94
CA ARG A 34 -6.42 -3.88 17.13
C ARG A 34 -5.30 -2.85 17.26
N ARG A 35 -4.06 -3.22 16.93
CA ARG A 35 -2.89 -2.33 17.03
C ARG A 35 -2.86 -1.21 15.97
N TYR A 36 -3.39 -1.45 14.79
CA TYR A 36 -3.14 -0.56 13.63
C TYR A 36 -4.38 0.05 12.99
N GLU A 37 -5.57 -0.55 13.15
CA GLU A 37 -6.81 -0.10 12.49
C GLU A 37 -7.10 1.39 12.74
N GLY A 38 -7.11 1.84 14.00
CA GLY A 38 -7.39 3.24 14.34
C GLY A 38 -6.36 4.23 13.80
N ARG A 39 -5.08 3.82 13.74
CA ARG A 39 -3.99 4.66 13.18
C ARG A 39 -4.07 4.73 11.66
N LEU A 40 -4.37 3.61 10.99
CA LEU A 40 -4.64 3.58 9.56
C LEU A 40 -5.86 4.42 9.20
N TYR A 41 -6.95 4.30 9.96
CA TYR A 41 -8.15 5.10 9.76
C TYR A 41 -7.84 6.59 9.87
N SER A 42 -7.15 7.00 10.94
CA SER A 42 -6.74 8.40 11.14
C SER A 42 -5.86 8.89 9.99
N TYR A 43 -4.90 8.07 9.54
CA TYR A 43 -4.05 8.36 8.39
C TYR A 43 -4.88 8.57 7.12
N PHE A 44 -5.71 7.61 6.72
CA PHE A 44 -6.49 7.73 5.49
C PHE A 44 -7.52 8.85 5.56
N PHE A 45 -8.26 8.96 6.66
CA PHE A 45 -9.25 10.01 6.87
C PHE A 45 -8.64 11.40 6.78
N SER A 46 -7.42 11.58 7.31
CA SER A 46 -6.71 12.86 7.21
C SER A 46 -6.44 13.30 5.76
N HIS A 47 -6.35 12.36 4.81
CA HIS A 47 -6.10 12.62 3.39
C HIS A 47 -7.40 12.69 2.58
N VAL A 48 -8.29 11.70 2.71
CA VAL A 48 -9.47 11.59 1.84
C VAL A 48 -10.68 12.37 2.34
N LYS A 49 -10.71 12.74 3.63
CA LYS A 49 -11.80 13.49 4.29
C LYS A 49 -13.20 12.89 4.07
N ASN A 50 -13.26 11.57 3.83
CA ASN A 50 -14.48 10.80 3.63
C ASN A 50 -14.38 9.54 4.47
N ARG A 51 -15.37 9.33 5.35
CA ARG A 51 -15.39 8.20 6.29
C ARG A 51 -15.41 6.85 5.57
N GLN A 52 -16.35 6.64 4.65
CA GLN A 52 -16.50 5.37 3.95
C GLN A 52 -15.23 5.02 3.16
N THR A 53 -14.70 5.98 2.39
CA THR A 53 -13.46 5.79 1.63
C THR A 53 -12.28 5.48 2.55
N ALA A 54 -12.21 6.10 3.74
CA ALA A 54 -11.15 5.82 4.69
C ALA A 54 -11.26 4.40 5.26
N GLU A 55 -12.47 3.96 5.64
CA GLU A 55 -12.74 2.59 6.11
C GLU A 55 -12.37 1.56 5.02
N ASP A 56 -12.75 1.79 3.77
CA ASP A 56 -12.42 0.91 2.65
C ASP A 56 -10.90 0.80 2.45
N LEU A 57 -10.17 1.93 2.54
CA LEU A 57 -8.71 1.94 2.41
C LEU A 57 -8.00 1.25 3.58
N VAL A 58 -8.55 1.33 4.80
CA VAL A 58 -8.05 0.56 5.95
C VAL A 58 -8.12 -0.93 5.64
N GLN A 59 -9.28 -1.40 5.17
CA GLN A 59 -9.45 -2.81 4.84
C GLN A 59 -8.53 -3.25 3.71
N GLU A 60 -8.42 -2.46 2.65
CA GLU A 60 -7.48 -2.74 1.55
C GLU A 60 -6.03 -2.82 2.02
N ALA A 61 -5.62 -1.97 2.96
CA ALA A 61 -4.27 -1.95 3.51
C ALA A 61 -4.00 -3.18 4.39
N LEU A 62 -4.94 -3.54 5.27
CA LEU A 62 -4.84 -4.73 6.13
C LEU A 62 -4.80 -6.02 5.31
N VAL A 63 -5.69 -6.17 4.32
CA VAL A 63 -5.70 -7.33 3.42
C VAL A 63 -4.42 -7.37 2.58
N GLY A 64 -3.99 -6.23 2.03
CA GLY A 64 -2.74 -6.15 1.28
C GLY A 64 -1.52 -6.51 2.12
N PHE A 65 -1.52 -6.10 3.39
CA PHE A 65 -0.49 -6.46 4.35
C PHE A 65 -0.48 -7.97 4.62
N LEU A 66 -1.62 -8.59 4.92
CA LEU A 66 -1.72 -10.03 5.16
C LEU A 66 -1.22 -10.84 3.95
N ILE A 67 -1.63 -10.48 2.74
CA ILE A 67 -1.18 -11.13 1.49
C ILE A 67 0.34 -10.99 1.31
N SER A 68 0.89 -9.82 1.67
CA SER A 68 2.32 -9.57 1.52
C SER A 68 3.19 -10.20 2.62
N LEU A 69 2.61 -10.53 3.79
CA LEU A 69 3.28 -10.98 5.01
C LEU A 69 4.31 -12.11 4.82
N PRO A 70 4.10 -13.11 3.94
CA PRO A 70 5.11 -14.13 3.66
C PRO A 70 6.46 -13.56 3.17
N ASN A 71 6.44 -12.42 2.47
CA ASN A 71 7.63 -11.76 1.92
C ASN A 71 8.26 -10.70 2.84
N TYR A 72 7.74 -10.53 4.05
CA TYR A 72 8.25 -9.56 5.00
C TYR A 72 9.71 -9.83 5.41
N ASP A 73 10.52 -8.78 5.36
CA ASP A 73 11.90 -8.73 5.84
C ASP A 73 11.98 -7.98 7.18
N SER A 74 12.47 -8.67 8.21
CA SER A 74 12.58 -8.17 9.59
C SER A 74 13.61 -7.05 9.80
N ARG A 75 14.27 -6.58 8.72
CA ARG A 75 15.12 -5.38 8.72
C ARG A 75 14.34 -4.07 8.83
N ARG A 76 13.03 -4.11 8.55
CA ARG A 76 12.09 -2.98 8.73
C ARG A 76 11.12 -3.37 9.83
N SER A 77 10.60 -2.41 10.60
CA SER A 77 9.52 -2.67 11.55
C SER A 77 8.19 -2.98 10.85
N LEU A 78 7.32 -3.72 11.54
CA LEU A 78 6.04 -4.16 11.00
C LEU A 78 5.17 -2.96 10.64
N GLU A 79 5.21 -1.94 11.50
CA GLU A 79 4.54 -0.66 11.31
C GLU A 79 5.01 0.06 10.05
N ASN A 80 6.32 0.23 9.89
CA ASN A 80 6.87 0.94 8.72
C ASN A 80 6.53 0.22 7.42
N TRP A 81 6.41 -1.10 7.46
CA TRP A 81 5.98 -1.85 6.29
C TRP A 81 4.49 -1.71 6.01
N LEU A 82 3.64 -1.83 7.03
CA LEU A 82 2.20 -1.61 6.91
C LEU A 82 1.86 -0.20 6.38
N PHE A 83 2.49 0.83 6.93
CA PHE A 83 2.27 2.20 6.47
C PHE A 83 2.83 2.47 5.07
N SER A 84 3.85 1.71 4.63
CA SER A 84 4.26 1.75 3.23
C SER A 84 3.17 1.19 2.31
N ILE A 85 2.50 0.10 2.68
CA ILE A 85 1.36 -0.43 1.93
C ILE A 85 0.21 0.57 1.93
N ALA A 86 -0.09 1.18 3.07
CA ALA A 86 -1.12 2.20 3.19
C ALA A 86 -0.89 3.39 2.25
N ALA A 87 0.35 3.91 2.19
CA ALA A 87 0.72 4.99 1.28
C ALA A 87 0.53 4.60 -0.20
N HIS A 88 0.83 3.35 -0.58
CA HIS A 88 0.54 2.86 -1.94
C HIS A 88 -0.95 2.78 -2.22
N LYS A 89 -1.77 2.31 -1.27
CA LYS A 89 -3.23 2.27 -1.42
C LYS A 89 -3.84 3.66 -1.60
N LEU A 90 -3.37 4.63 -0.82
CA LEU A 90 -3.78 6.02 -0.97
C LEU A 90 -3.38 6.60 -2.35
N THR A 91 -2.16 6.34 -2.79
CA THR A 91 -1.68 6.78 -4.11
C THR A 91 -2.52 6.16 -5.22
N ASP A 92 -2.82 4.86 -5.14
CA ASP A 92 -3.64 4.18 -6.14
C ASP A 92 -5.08 4.71 -6.18
N HIS A 93 -5.65 5.02 -5.01
CA HIS A 93 -6.96 5.64 -4.89
C HIS A 93 -7.03 6.97 -5.65
N TYR A 94 -6.10 7.91 -5.41
CA TYR A 94 -6.07 9.18 -6.13
C TYR A 94 -5.80 9.00 -7.62
N ARG A 95 -4.91 8.07 -7.98
CA ARG A 95 -4.65 7.71 -9.38
C ARG A 95 -5.92 7.25 -10.09
N ARG A 96 -6.78 6.48 -9.41
CA ARG A 96 -8.06 5.98 -9.94
C ARG A 96 -9.11 7.08 -10.05
N LEU A 97 -9.19 7.96 -9.06
CA LEU A 97 -10.07 9.13 -9.12
C LEU A 97 -9.72 10.04 -10.29
N GLY A 98 -8.43 10.35 -10.50
CA GLY A 98 -7.99 11.17 -11.64
C GLY A 98 -8.34 10.54 -12.99
N ARG A 99 -8.21 9.22 -13.13
CA ARG A 99 -8.68 8.51 -14.35
C ARG A 99 -10.19 8.59 -14.53
N ARG A 100 -10.97 8.44 -13.44
CA ARG A 100 -12.43 8.54 -13.51
C ARG A 100 -12.88 9.94 -13.92
N THR A 101 -12.21 10.98 -13.42
CA THR A 101 -12.47 12.36 -13.85
C THR A 101 -12.18 12.55 -15.34
N ILE A 102 -11.05 12.04 -15.85
CA ILE A 102 -10.73 12.13 -17.29
C ILE A 102 -11.78 11.43 -18.15
N LEU A 103 -12.15 10.18 -17.81
CA LEU A 103 -13.12 9.40 -18.57
C LEU A 103 -14.55 10.00 -18.53
N SER A 104 -14.93 10.66 -17.42
CA SER A 104 -16.21 11.38 -17.34
C SER A 104 -16.27 12.66 -18.16
N LEU A 105 -15.13 13.23 -18.57
CA LEU A 105 -15.06 14.45 -19.38
C LEU A 105 -15.08 14.17 -20.89
N GLU A 106 -14.91 12.91 -21.31
CA GLU A 106 -14.85 12.51 -22.73
C GLU A 106 -16.22 12.11 -23.32
N ASP A 107 -17.31 12.13 -22.54
CA ASP A 107 -18.65 11.70 -22.99
C ASP A 107 -19.53 12.86 -23.52
N GLY A 108 -18.90 13.95 -23.99
CA GLY A 108 -19.60 15.13 -24.47
C GLY A 108 -18.81 15.93 -25.51
N ASN A 109 -19.06 15.62 -26.80
CA ASN A 109 -18.97 16.48 -27.99
C ASN A 109 -17.78 16.33 -28.99
N ASP A 110 -18.16 15.94 -30.22
CA ASP A 110 -17.66 16.27 -31.58
C ASP A 110 -16.48 15.50 -32.24
N PRO A 111 -16.64 14.89 -33.46
CA PRO A 111 -15.70 13.96 -34.07
C PRO A 111 -14.73 14.61 -35.09
N THR A 112 -14.18 15.81 -34.81
CA THR A 112 -13.29 16.48 -35.77
C THR A 112 -12.12 17.20 -35.11
N ASN A 113 -11.06 16.48 -34.72
CA ASN A 113 -9.70 16.98 -34.93
C ASN A 113 -8.66 15.85 -34.88
N ARG A 114 -7.89 15.73 -35.95
CA ARG A 114 -6.86 14.72 -36.19
C ARG A 114 -5.51 15.42 -36.02
N GLN A 115 -4.57 14.77 -35.30
CA GLN A 115 -3.16 15.15 -35.06
C GLN A 115 -2.98 16.22 -33.96
N GLY A 116 -2.15 16.06 -32.93
CA GLY A 116 -1.21 15.01 -32.52
C GLY A 116 -0.42 15.51 -31.29
N ILE A 117 0.50 14.66 -30.81
CA ILE A 117 1.59 14.93 -29.84
C ILE A 117 1.29 14.65 -28.35
N GLY A 118 1.76 13.47 -27.92
CA GLY A 118 2.70 13.43 -26.80
C GLY A 118 2.17 13.06 -25.41
N GLY A 119 1.89 11.77 -25.17
CA GLY A 119 1.57 11.30 -23.82
C GLY A 119 1.85 9.82 -23.54
N ARG A 120 2.76 9.19 -24.27
CA ARG A 120 3.13 7.80 -23.98
C ARG A 120 4.10 7.76 -22.79
N ARG A 121 3.57 7.57 -21.58
CA ARG A 121 4.27 6.90 -20.48
C ARG A 121 3.34 5.92 -19.79
N GLN A 122 3.16 4.78 -20.45
CA GLN A 122 2.92 3.54 -19.73
C GLN A 122 4.11 3.33 -18.80
N ARG A 123 3.90 3.48 -17.50
CA ARG A 123 4.73 2.80 -16.49
C ARG A 123 3.84 1.70 -15.93
N GLY A 124 4.17 0.46 -16.29
CA GLY A 124 3.54 -0.74 -15.75
C GLY A 124 3.63 -0.80 -14.22
N PRO A 125 2.97 -1.79 -13.60
CA PRO A 125 2.86 -1.91 -12.15
C PRO A 125 4.24 -1.79 -11.49
N SER A 126 4.44 -0.74 -10.71
CA SER A 126 5.74 -0.39 -10.15
C SER A 126 6.07 -1.29 -8.96
N THR A 127 6.90 -2.28 -9.26
CA THR A 127 8.16 -2.64 -8.57
C THR A 127 8.19 -2.96 -7.08
N ILE A 128 7.11 -2.83 -6.30
CA ILE A 128 7.19 -3.26 -4.89
C ILE A 128 6.95 -4.76 -4.75
N ALA A 129 6.08 -5.32 -5.60
CA ALA A 129 5.98 -6.77 -5.77
C ALA A 129 7.21 -7.37 -6.50
N ALA A 130 7.96 -6.57 -7.27
CA ALA A 130 9.12 -7.05 -8.04
C ALA A 130 10.48 -6.72 -7.38
N SER A 131 10.52 -5.99 -6.26
CA SER A 131 11.77 -5.62 -5.60
C SER A 131 12.37 -6.73 -4.73
N HIS A 132 11.68 -7.86 -4.55
CA HIS A 132 12.20 -9.01 -3.80
C HIS A 132 12.65 -10.19 -4.68
N GLU A 133 12.56 -10.09 -6.02
CA GLU A 133 13.03 -11.15 -6.96
C GLU A 133 14.52 -10.98 -7.37
N ARG A 134 15.16 -9.85 -7.06
CA ARG A 134 16.52 -9.52 -7.57
C ARG A 134 17.69 -9.86 -6.64
N ARG A 135 17.47 -10.58 -5.54
CA ARG A 135 18.56 -10.99 -4.62
C ARG A 135 18.52 -12.48 -4.27
N ARG A 136 18.37 -13.32 -5.28
CA ARG A 136 18.55 -14.79 -5.17
C ARG A 136 19.44 -15.39 -6.26
N ILE A 137 20.21 -14.58 -6.99
CA ILE A 137 21.26 -15.07 -7.88
C ILE A 137 22.49 -14.17 -7.71
N GLU A 138 23.30 -14.49 -6.71
CA GLU A 138 24.77 -14.49 -6.73
C GLU A 138 25.28 -15.04 -5.39
#